data_AF-A0A442I625-F1
#
_entry.id   AF-A0A442I625-F1
#
_cell.length_a   1.000
_cell.length_b   1.000
_cell.length_c   1.000
_cell.angle_alpha   90.00
_cell.angle_beta   90.00
_cell.angle_gamma   90.00
#
_symmetry.space_group_name_H-M   'P 1'
#
loop_
_entity.id
_entity.type
_entity.pdbx_description
1 polymer ?
#
loop_
_entity_poly.entity_id
_entity_poly.type
_entity_poly.pdbx_seq_one_letter_code
_entity_poly.pdbx_strand_id
1 'polypeptide(L)'
;MKQKGFRKAHDEIADAKQAARRMASAGSLDEAEREWRVFLEHFARMFNKLHLACRDDPRAFPWYGRKKHEREQDETLVYLLQARHSNEHSLDDITEQAPSFLSIGAAGEEVIIRELRIDGKGNLSGAVSGKPKVTITKGPAKLKLLPVTNRGVTYQPPKEELVAELEATPWRICETAIAYAEQLLQEASQFLDK
;
A
#
# COMPACT_ATOMS: atom_id res chain seq x y z
N MET A 1 19.08 23.82 -13.71
CA MET A 1 17.76 23.14 -13.62
C MET A 1 17.85 21.72 -13.08
N LYS A 2 18.82 20.90 -13.53
CA LYS A 2 19.05 19.51 -13.11
C LYS A 2 19.06 19.31 -11.58
N GLN A 3 19.96 19.98 -10.86
CA GLN A 3 20.07 19.87 -9.39
C GLN A 3 18.81 20.33 -8.65
N LYS A 4 18.10 21.34 -9.16
CA LYS A 4 16.82 21.80 -8.58
C LYS A 4 15.72 20.75 -8.74
N GLY A 5 15.64 20.09 -9.89
CA GLY A 5 14.69 19.01 -10.14
C GLY A 5 15.00 17.77 -9.30
N PHE A 6 16.27 17.41 -9.19
CA PHE A 6 16.73 16.29 -8.37
C PHE A 6 16.44 16.50 -6.87
N ARG A 7 16.77 17.68 -6.33
CA ARG A 7 16.41 18.03 -4.95
C ARG A 7 14.89 18.01 -4.73
N LYS A 8 14.11 18.50 -5.70
CA LYS A 8 12.65 18.43 -5.62
C LYS A 8 12.15 16.99 -5.62
N ALA A 9 12.77 16.07 -6.36
CA ALA A 9 12.42 14.65 -6.32
C ALA A 9 12.69 14.04 -4.93
N HIS A 10 13.78 14.43 -4.26
CA HIS A 10 14.05 14.06 -2.87
C HIS A 10 13.02 14.63 -1.89
N ASP A 11 12.64 15.91 -2.03
CA ASP A 11 11.60 16.53 -1.21
C ASP A 11 10.29 15.71 -1.28
N GLU A 12 9.85 15.32 -2.49
CA GLU A 12 8.62 14.54 -2.68
C GLU A 12 8.71 13.15 -2.02
N ILE A 13 9.87 12.48 -2.00
CA ILE A 13 10.03 11.20 -1.29
C ILE A 13 10.08 11.38 0.22
N ALA A 14 10.64 12.47 0.71
CA ALA A 14 10.59 12.79 2.13
C ALA A 14 9.13 13.00 2.60
N ASP A 15 8.32 13.71 1.81
CA ASP A 15 6.90 13.92 2.07
C ASP A 15 6.10 12.61 1.97
N ALA A 16 6.36 11.78 0.95
CA ALA A 16 5.76 10.45 0.82
C ALA A 16 6.09 9.56 2.03
N LYS A 17 7.34 9.58 2.51
CA LYS A 17 7.76 8.87 3.74
C LYS A 17 6.99 9.36 4.97
N GLN A 18 6.76 10.68 5.06
CA GLN A 18 5.99 11.23 6.17
C GLN A 18 4.53 10.79 6.13
N ALA A 19 3.91 10.79 4.94
CA ALA A 19 2.55 10.29 4.74
C ALA A 19 2.42 8.81 5.13
N ALA A 20 3.36 7.96 4.72
CA ALA A 20 3.40 6.56 5.12
C ALA A 20 3.47 6.35 6.65
N ARG A 21 4.26 7.19 7.35
CA ARG A 21 4.35 7.14 8.81
C ARG A 21 3.07 7.62 9.49
N ARG A 22 2.45 8.68 8.98
CA ARG A 22 1.16 9.18 9.50
C ARG A 22 0.04 8.17 9.28
N MET A 23 0.02 7.53 8.11
CA MET A 23 -0.91 6.43 7.81
C MET A 23 -0.77 5.26 8.79
N ALA A 24 0.47 4.85 9.10
CA ALA A 24 0.73 3.76 10.05
C ALA A 24 0.36 4.11 11.51
N SER A 25 0.27 5.40 11.84
CA SER A 25 -0.04 5.90 13.19
C SER A 25 -1.41 6.60 13.26
N ALA A 26 -2.23 6.48 12.22
CA ALA A 26 -3.53 7.13 12.13
C ALA A 26 -4.47 6.67 13.24
N GLY A 27 -5.23 7.60 13.82
CA GLY A 27 -6.21 7.31 14.86
C GLY A 27 -7.53 6.75 14.32
N SER A 28 -7.75 6.86 13.01
CA SER A 28 -8.94 6.34 12.32
C SER A 28 -8.62 5.83 10.92
N LEU A 29 -9.52 5.01 10.36
CA LEU A 29 -9.39 4.52 8.98
C LEU A 29 -9.51 5.65 7.96
N ASP A 30 -10.32 6.68 8.23
CA ASP A 30 -10.46 7.87 7.38
C ASP A 30 -9.16 8.68 7.32
N GLU A 31 -8.45 8.80 8.45
CA GLU A 31 -7.13 9.43 8.52
C GLU A 31 -6.11 8.62 7.73
N ALA A 32 -6.10 7.29 7.89
CA ALA A 32 -5.22 6.41 7.13
C ALA A 32 -5.47 6.52 5.62
N GLU A 33 -6.74 6.57 5.20
CA GLU A 33 -7.13 6.71 3.80
C GLU A 33 -6.70 8.05 3.22
N ARG A 34 -6.84 9.14 3.98
CA ARG A 34 -6.35 10.46 3.58
C ARG A 34 -4.83 10.42 3.35
N GLU A 35 -4.08 9.85 4.27
CA GLU A 35 -2.62 9.76 4.16
C GLU A 35 -2.19 8.84 3.02
N TRP A 36 -2.99 7.82 2.67
CA TRP A 36 -2.77 6.99 1.48
C TRP A 36 -2.84 7.79 0.18
N ARG A 37 -3.85 8.66 0.06
CA ARG A 37 -3.98 9.56 -1.11
C ARG A 37 -2.82 10.55 -1.18
N VAL A 38 -2.39 11.09 -0.04
CA VAL A 38 -1.22 11.98 0.06
C VAL A 38 0.06 11.27 -0.38
N PHE A 39 0.28 10.02 0.08
CA PHE A 39 1.40 9.20 -0.34
C PHE A 39 1.43 9.00 -1.86
N LEU A 40 0.31 8.56 -2.46
CA LEU A 40 0.21 8.28 -3.89
C LEU A 40 0.61 9.50 -4.74
N GLU A 41 0.17 10.69 -4.32
CA GLU A 41 0.45 11.91 -5.06
C GLU A 41 1.93 12.32 -4.99
N HIS A 42 2.53 12.33 -3.80
CA HIS A 42 3.96 12.63 -3.64
C HIS A 42 4.84 11.59 -4.34
N PHE A 43 4.48 10.32 -4.24
CA PHE A 43 5.19 9.23 -4.92
C PHE A 43 5.19 9.42 -6.45
N ALA A 44 4.04 9.74 -7.05
CA ALA A 44 3.94 10.02 -8.48
C ALA A 44 4.70 11.29 -8.89
N ARG A 45 4.64 12.35 -8.07
CA ARG A 45 5.35 13.61 -8.32
C ARG A 45 6.86 13.43 -8.33
N MET A 46 7.42 12.57 -7.48
CA MET A 46 8.86 12.27 -7.50
C MET A 46 9.32 11.88 -8.91
N PHE A 47 8.64 10.92 -9.55
CA PHE A 47 9.02 10.47 -10.91
C PHE A 47 8.95 11.62 -11.91
N ASN A 48 7.93 12.47 -11.83
CA ASN A 48 7.80 13.64 -12.70
C ASN A 48 8.96 14.62 -12.49
N LYS A 49 9.36 14.90 -11.24
CA LYS A 49 10.50 15.78 -10.94
C LYS A 49 11.82 15.17 -11.40
N LEU A 50 12.01 13.87 -11.19
CA LEU A 50 13.21 13.14 -11.60
C LEU A 50 13.32 13.11 -13.13
N HIS A 51 12.24 12.84 -13.86
CA HIS A 51 12.21 12.88 -15.31
C HIS A 51 12.65 14.26 -15.85
N LEU A 52 12.09 15.34 -15.29
CA LEU A 52 12.47 16.71 -15.67
C LEU A 52 13.94 17.02 -15.35
N ALA A 53 14.49 16.46 -14.28
CA ALA A 53 15.91 16.61 -13.95
C ALA A 53 16.83 15.87 -14.94
N CYS A 54 16.38 14.71 -15.45
CA CYS A 54 17.14 13.89 -16.40
C CYS A 54 17.05 14.37 -17.85
N ARG A 55 15.98 15.09 -18.24
CA ARG A 55 15.64 15.40 -19.64
C ARG A 55 16.78 15.95 -20.48
N ASP A 56 17.55 16.90 -19.94
CA ASP A 56 18.62 17.60 -20.66
C ASP A 56 20.01 17.00 -20.37
N ASP A 57 20.08 15.81 -19.76
CA ASP A 57 21.33 15.09 -19.52
C ASP A 57 21.48 13.90 -20.47
N PRO A 58 22.52 13.89 -21.33
CA PRO A 58 22.69 12.83 -22.33
C PRO A 58 22.98 11.45 -21.72
N ARG A 59 23.39 11.38 -20.44
CA ARG A 59 23.62 10.12 -19.73
C ARG A 59 22.41 9.74 -18.87
N ALA A 60 21.83 10.71 -18.16
CA ALA A 60 20.69 10.44 -17.27
C ALA A 60 19.40 10.14 -18.02
N PHE A 61 19.14 10.77 -19.17
CA PHE A 61 17.89 10.58 -19.91
C PHE A 61 17.70 9.14 -20.43
N PRO A 62 18.69 8.50 -21.09
CA PRO A 62 18.58 7.09 -21.47
C PRO A 62 18.48 6.14 -20.27
N TRP A 63 19.19 6.43 -19.17
CA TRP A 63 19.07 5.66 -17.92
C TRP A 63 17.64 5.74 -17.35
N TYR A 64 17.07 6.94 -17.27
CA TYR A 64 15.70 7.13 -16.79
C TYR A 64 14.68 6.43 -17.68
N GLY A 65 14.88 6.45 -19.00
CA GLY A 65 14.04 5.70 -19.95
C GLY A 65 13.99 4.19 -19.65
N ARG A 66 15.13 3.58 -19.31
CA ARG A 66 15.18 2.17 -18.88
C ARG A 66 14.45 1.94 -17.57
N LYS A 67 14.68 2.79 -16.56
CA LYS A 67 13.99 2.70 -15.26
C LYS A 67 12.48 2.90 -15.38
N LYS A 68 12.04 3.78 -16.27
CA LYS A 68 10.62 3.96 -16.58
C LYS A 68 10.02 2.66 -17.14
N HIS A 69 10.73 1.99 -18.04
CA HIS A 69 10.28 0.72 -18.61
C HIS A 69 10.26 -0.42 -17.57
N GLU A 70 11.30 -0.55 -16.73
CA GLU A 70 11.33 -1.49 -15.60
C GLU A 70 10.12 -1.31 -14.69
N ARG A 71 9.78 -0.05 -14.36
CA ARG A 71 8.60 0.29 -13.55
C ARG A 71 7.27 -0.11 -14.18
N GLU A 72 7.17 -0.06 -15.51
CA GLU A 72 5.96 -0.47 -16.24
C GLU A 72 5.75 -2.00 -16.23
N GLN A 73 6.78 -2.77 -15.83
CA GLN A 73 6.72 -4.23 -15.68
C GLN A 73 6.50 -4.68 -14.23
N ASP A 74 6.73 -3.80 -13.25
CA ASP A 74 6.55 -4.09 -11.83
C ASP A 74 5.07 -3.92 -11.42
N GLU A 75 4.43 -5.01 -11.00
CA GLU A 75 3.01 -5.02 -10.66
C GLU A 75 2.65 -4.06 -9.52
N THR A 76 3.53 -3.89 -8.52
CA THR A 76 3.31 -2.99 -7.39
C THR A 76 3.35 -1.54 -7.85
N LEU A 77 4.37 -1.17 -8.61
CA LEU A 77 4.55 0.20 -9.11
C LEU A 77 3.49 0.57 -10.15
N VAL A 78 3.07 -0.39 -10.97
CA VAL A 78 1.94 -0.24 -11.89
C VAL A 78 0.65 -0.02 -11.09
N TYR A 79 0.36 -0.84 -10.09
CA TYR A 79 -0.83 -0.67 -9.24
C TYR A 79 -0.87 0.73 -8.61
N LEU A 80 0.23 1.19 -7.99
CA LEU A 80 0.32 2.52 -7.38
C LEU A 80 0.02 3.66 -8.36
N LEU A 81 0.54 3.56 -9.59
CA LEU A 81 0.26 4.54 -10.64
C LEU A 81 -1.24 4.56 -10.97
N GLN A 82 -1.87 3.40 -11.09
CA GLN A 82 -3.29 3.30 -11.43
C GLN A 82 -4.19 3.74 -10.28
N ALA A 83 -3.86 3.39 -9.04
CA ALA A 83 -4.55 3.87 -7.84
C ALA A 83 -4.54 5.40 -7.76
N ARG A 84 -3.40 6.03 -8.06
CA ARG A 84 -3.31 7.50 -8.17
C ARG A 84 -4.22 8.05 -9.27
N HIS A 85 -4.19 7.46 -10.47
CA HIS A 85 -5.08 7.89 -11.56
C HIS A 85 -6.56 7.77 -11.22
N SER A 86 -6.95 6.67 -10.58
CA SER A 86 -8.33 6.46 -10.15
C SER A 86 -8.76 7.45 -9.08
N ASN A 87 -7.90 7.74 -8.10
CA ASN A 87 -8.17 8.78 -7.09
C ASN A 87 -8.30 10.20 -7.68
N GLU A 88 -7.61 10.51 -8.77
CA GLU A 88 -7.69 11.84 -9.41
C GLU A 88 -8.83 12.01 -10.41
N HIS A 89 -9.23 10.92 -11.05
CA HIS A 89 -10.08 10.98 -12.24
C HIS A 89 -11.35 10.12 -12.15
N SER A 90 -11.43 9.23 -11.16
CA SER A 90 -12.66 8.50 -10.83
C SER A 90 -13.28 9.02 -9.54
N LEU A 91 -14.56 8.70 -9.36
CA LEU A 91 -15.27 8.81 -8.08
C LEU A 91 -15.22 7.50 -7.29
N ASP A 92 -14.61 6.45 -7.85
CA ASP A 92 -14.50 5.15 -7.21
C ASP A 92 -13.52 5.19 -6.03
N ASP A 93 -13.90 4.52 -4.95
CA ASP A 93 -13.02 4.32 -3.81
C ASP A 93 -11.87 3.37 -4.20
N ILE A 94 -10.64 3.75 -3.84
CA ILE A 94 -9.44 2.91 -4.02
C ILE A 94 -9.07 2.11 -2.77
N THR A 95 -9.83 2.31 -1.69
CA THR A 95 -9.71 1.63 -0.41
C THR A 95 -11.09 1.32 0.16
N GLU A 96 -11.22 0.23 0.90
CA GLU A 96 -12.41 -0.08 1.69
C GLU A 96 -12.06 -0.25 3.17
N GLN A 97 -12.99 0.14 4.04
CA GLN A 97 -12.91 -0.17 5.47
C GLN A 97 -13.41 -1.60 5.69
N ALA A 98 -12.47 -2.53 5.86
CA ALA A 98 -12.79 -3.89 6.24
C ALA A 98 -13.20 -3.90 7.73
N PRO A 99 -14.41 -4.36 8.08
CA PRO A 99 -14.86 -4.37 9.47
C PRO A 99 -14.04 -5.36 10.30
N SER A 100 -14.01 -5.13 11.61
CA SER A 100 -13.49 -6.12 12.56
C SER A 100 -14.21 -7.45 12.39
N PHE A 101 -13.49 -8.56 12.50
CA PHE A 101 -14.07 -9.89 12.33
C PHE A 101 -13.74 -10.82 13.50
N LEU A 102 -14.60 -11.81 13.66
CA LEU A 102 -14.39 -12.98 14.50
C LEU A 102 -14.60 -14.21 13.62
N SER A 103 -13.58 -15.06 13.50
CA SER A 103 -13.65 -16.33 12.81
C SER A 103 -13.54 -17.48 13.80
N ILE A 104 -14.42 -18.46 13.67
CA ILE A 104 -14.41 -19.69 14.48
C ILE A 104 -14.13 -20.84 13.52
N GLY A 105 -12.93 -21.41 13.63
CA GLY A 105 -12.51 -22.59 12.90
C GLY A 105 -12.64 -23.84 13.74
N ALA A 106 -13.08 -24.92 13.12
CA ALA A 106 -13.10 -26.25 13.69
C ALA A 106 -12.30 -27.19 12.77
N ALA A 107 -11.37 -27.95 13.36
CA ALA A 107 -10.62 -28.98 12.64
C ALA A 107 -10.74 -30.33 13.36
N GLY A 108 -10.97 -31.40 12.59
CA GLY A 108 -11.18 -32.76 13.09
C GLY A 108 -12.66 -33.18 13.09
N GLU A 109 -13.17 -33.59 14.25
CA GLU A 109 -14.55 -34.04 14.44
C GLU A 109 -15.59 -32.91 14.37
N GLU A 110 -16.87 -33.29 14.30
CA GLU A 110 -18.01 -32.36 14.33
C GLU A 110 -17.97 -31.46 15.59
N VAL A 111 -18.14 -30.16 15.38
CA VAL A 111 -18.18 -29.16 16.44
C VAL A 111 -19.56 -28.54 16.46
N ILE A 112 -20.24 -28.67 17.60
CA ILE A 112 -21.54 -28.05 17.81
C ILE A 112 -21.35 -26.89 18.77
N ILE A 113 -21.48 -25.67 18.26
CA ILE A 113 -21.57 -24.45 19.06
C ILE A 113 -23.02 -24.36 19.56
N ARG A 114 -23.24 -24.65 20.84
CA ARG A 114 -24.58 -24.62 21.47
C ARG A 114 -24.95 -23.22 21.92
N GLU A 115 -23.95 -22.42 22.30
CA GLU A 115 -24.14 -21.06 22.77
C GLU A 115 -22.92 -20.21 22.43
N LEU A 116 -23.18 -18.98 21.98
CA LEU A 116 -22.18 -17.95 21.75
C LEU A 116 -22.71 -16.63 22.32
N ARG A 117 -21.97 -16.02 23.23
CA ARG A 117 -22.29 -14.72 23.85
C ARG A 117 -21.10 -13.78 23.73
N ILE A 118 -21.40 -12.54 23.35
CA ILE A 118 -20.47 -11.42 23.39
C ILE A 118 -21.02 -10.44 24.42
N ASP A 119 -20.27 -10.18 25.50
CA ASP A 119 -20.70 -9.21 26.50
C ASP A 119 -20.44 -7.76 26.06
N GLY A 120 -20.95 -6.79 26.82
CA GLY A 120 -20.73 -5.35 26.54
C GLY A 120 -19.26 -4.89 26.66
N LYS A 121 -18.33 -5.77 27.03
CA LYS A 121 -16.87 -5.53 27.08
C LYS A 121 -16.15 -6.25 25.94
N GLY A 122 -16.87 -6.95 25.06
CA GLY A 122 -16.29 -7.71 23.95
C GLY A 122 -15.71 -9.06 24.36
N ASN A 123 -15.99 -9.56 25.57
CA ASN A 123 -15.58 -10.91 25.95
C ASN A 123 -16.49 -11.92 25.28
N LEU A 124 -15.86 -12.90 24.64
CA LEU A 124 -16.53 -14.04 24.03
C LEU A 124 -16.65 -15.17 25.05
N SER A 125 -17.86 -15.66 25.27
CA SER A 125 -18.11 -16.90 26.03
C SER A 125 -19.07 -17.78 25.26
N GLY A 126 -19.04 -19.08 25.53
CA GLY A 126 -19.89 -20.02 24.80
C GLY A 126 -19.77 -21.44 25.30
N ALA A 127 -20.68 -22.27 24.82
CA ALA A 127 -20.69 -23.71 25.08
C ALA A 127 -20.48 -24.45 23.76
N VAL A 128 -19.46 -25.29 23.71
CA VAL A 128 -19.15 -26.16 22.57
C VAL A 128 -19.23 -27.63 23.00
N SER A 129 -19.71 -28.48 22.10
CA SER A 129 -19.79 -29.93 22.28
C SER A 129 -18.93 -30.63 21.23
N GLY A 130 -18.27 -31.72 21.64
CA GLY A 130 -17.25 -32.45 20.86
C GLY A 130 -15.88 -32.42 21.57
N LYS A 131 -14.84 -33.02 20.98
CA LYS A 131 -13.43 -32.84 21.40
C LYS A 131 -12.64 -32.06 20.34
N PRO A 132 -12.97 -30.79 20.04
CA PRO A 132 -12.37 -30.14 18.89
C PRO A 132 -11.11 -29.39 19.27
N LYS A 133 -10.22 -29.25 18.27
CA LYS A 133 -9.37 -28.07 18.21
C LYS A 133 -10.24 -26.94 17.66
N VAL A 134 -10.78 -26.12 18.55
CA VAL A 134 -11.48 -24.88 18.18
C VAL A 134 -10.43 -23.77 18.09
N THR A 135 -10.38 -23.11 16.94
CA THR A 135 -9.53 -21.92 16.76
C THR A 135 -10.44 -20.71 16.69
N ILE A 136 -10.22 -19.74 17.58
CA ILE A 136 -10.89 -18.44 17.55
C ILE A 136 -9.87 -17.41 17.09
N THR A 137 -10.14 -16.79 15.95
CA THR A 137 -9.31 -15.72 15.40
C THR A 137 -10.11 -14.43 15.41
N LYS A 138 -9.54 -13.37 15.96
CA LYS A 138 -10.10 -12.02 15.90
C LYS A 138 -9.20 -11.11 15.07
N GLY A 139 -9.78 -10.24 14.26
CA GLY A 139 -9.06 -9.22 13.51
C GLY A 139 -9.65 -7.83 13.77
N PRO A 140 -8.82 -6.80 13.95
CA PRO A 140 -9.30 -5.42 14.02
C PRO A 140 -9.83 -4.97 12.65
N ALA A 141 -10.61 -3.89 12.63
CA ALA A 141 -10.95 -3.20 11.40
C ALA A 141 -9.67 -2.70 10.70
N LYS A 142 -9.65 -2.76 9.37
CA LYS A 142 -8.46 -2.42 8.56
C LYS A 142 -8.85 -1.60 7.34
N LEU A 143 -7.90 -0.79 6.87
CA LEU A 143 -7.98 -0.19 5.55
C LEU A 143 -7.43 -1.19 4.53
N LYS A 144 -8.26 -1.63 3.60
CA LYS A 144 -7.90 -2.61 2.56
C LYS A 144 -7.84 -1.91 1.21
N LEU A 145 -6.84 -2.26 0.42
CA LEU A 145 -6.70 -1.76 -0.95
C LEU A 145 -7.70 -2.45 -1.88
N LEU A 146 -8.34 -1.67 -2.76
CA LEU A 146 -9.28 -2.18 -3.74
C LEU A 146 -8.62 -2.37 -5.11
N PRO A 147 -9.11 -3.31 -5.94
CA PRO A 147 -8.75 -3.37 -7.35
C PRO A 147 -9.15 -2.07 -8.06
N VAL A 148 -8.27 -1.60 -8.93
CA VAL A 148 -8.48 -0.33 -9.65
C VAL A 148 -8.69 -0.62 -11.12
N THR A 149 -9.78 -0.11 -11.70
CA THR A 149 -10.06 -0.29 -13.13
C THR A 149 -9.77 0.99 -13.90
N ASN A 150 -8.91 0.92 -14.91
CA ASN A 150 -8.61 2.04 -15.80
C ASN A 150 -8.65 1.57 -17.26
N ARG A 151 -9.40 2.29 -18.11
CA ARG A 151 -9.55 1.98 -19.55
C ARG A 151 -9.90 0.51 -19.83
N GLY A 152 -10.74 -0.10 -19.00
CA GLY A 152 -11.19 -1.49 -19.15
C GLY A 152 -10.20 -2.56 -18.65
N VAL A 153 -9.06 -2.16 -18.06
CA VAL A 153 -8.11 -3.08 -17.42
C VAL A 153 -8.21 -2.94 -15.90
N THR A 154 -8.36 -4.05 -15.19
CA THR A 154 -8.39 -4.09 -13.72
C THR A 154 -7.03 -4.49 -13.18
N TYR A 155 -6.47 -3.64 -12.32
CA TYR A 155 -5.20 -3.84 -11.63
C TYR A 155 -5.48 -4.28 -10.20
N GLN A 156 -4.94 -5.44 -9.82
CA GLN A 156 -5.10 -5.98 -8.48
C GLN A 156 -4.09 -5.34 -7.53
N PRO A 157 -4.46 -5.10 -6.26
CA PRO A 157 -3.48 -4.77 -5.24
C PRO A 157 -2.41 -5.86 -5.19
N PRO A 158 -1.13 -5.50 -5.05
CA PRO A 158 -0.06 -6.49 -4.98
C PRO A 158 -0.25 -7.41 -3.77
N LYS A 159 -0.01 -8.70 -3.98
CA LYS A 159 -0.10 -9.70 -2.91
C LYS A 159 1.18 -9.63 -2.07
N GLU A 160 1.05 -9.44 -0.77
CA GLU A 160 2.15 -9.74 0.15
C GLU A 160 2.24 -11.26 0.29
N GLU A 161 3.21 -11.89 -0.38
CA GLU A 161 3.48 -13.33 -0.24
C GLU A 161 4.14 -13.69 1.10
N LEU A 162 4.57 -12.69 1.88
CA LEU A 162 5.26 -12.90 3.15
C LEU A 162 4.32 -12.73 4.34
N VAL A 163 4.06 -13.85 5.00
CA VAL A 163 3.45 -14.03 6.33
C VAL A 163 1.93 -14.21 6.32
N ALA A 164 1.52 -15.48 6.48
CA ALA A 164 0.13 -15.98 6.53
C ALA A 164 -0.78 -15.41 7.63
N GLU A 165 -0.31 -14.43 8.41
CA GLU A 165 -1.06 -13.80 9.52
C GLU A 165 -1.10 -12.26 9.41
N LEU A 166 -0.50 -11.69 8.36
CA LEU A 166 -0.28 -10.26 8.24
C LEU A 166 -0.66 -9.81 6.83
N GLU A 167 -1.96 -9.62 6.58
CA GLU A 167 -2.49 -9.16 5.28
C GLU A 167 -1.90 -7.82 4.81
N ALA A 168 -1.84 -7.64 3.48
CA ALA A 168 -1.35 -6.45 2.80
C ALA A 168 -2.11 -5.20 3.22
N THR A 169 -1.42 -4.31 3.92
CA THR A 169 -1.97 -3.03 4.35
C THR A 169 -1.29 -1.88 3.59
N PRO A 170 -2.03 -0.80 3.29
CA PRO A 170 -1.53 0.30 2.46
C PRO A 170 -0.13 0.81 2.85
N TRP A 171 0.20 0.84 4.15
CA TRP A 171 1.49 1.34 4.63
C TRP A 171 2.68 0.46 4.22
N ARG A 172 2.54 -0.87 4.13
CA ARG A 172 3.65 -1.77 3.74
C ARG A 172 3.99 -1.66 2.27
N ILE A 173 2.96 -1.51 1.44
CA ILE A 173 3.14 -1.22 0.02
C ILE A 173 3.86 0.14 -0.12
N CYS A 174 3.56 1.11 0.74
CA CYS A 174 4.33 2.35 0.79
C CYS A 174 5.80 2.10 1.11
N GLU A 175 6.12 1.27 2.11
CA GLU A 175 7.52 0.96 2.49
C GLU A 175 8.31 0.34 1.33
N THR A 176 7.74 -0.65 0.65
CA THR A 176 8.37 -1.29 -0.52
C THR A 176 8.60 -0.28 -1.64
N ALA A 177 7.60 0.55 -1.93
CA ALA A 177 7.68 1.57 -2.97
C ALA A 177 8.70 2.68 -2.62
N ILE A 178 8.78 3.08 -1.35
CA ILE A 178 9.76 4.02 -0.84
C ILE A 178 11.17 3.45 -1.01
N ALA A 179 11.41 2.19 -0.63
CA ALA A 179 12.72 1.56 -0.77
C ALA A 179 13.19 1.56 -2.24
N TYR A 180 12.28 1.23 -3.17
CA TYR A 180 12.54 1.33 -4.61
C TYR A 180 12.90 2.77 -5.02
N ALA A 181 12.11 3.76 -4.59
CA ALA A 181 12.34 5.16 -4.91
C ALA A 181 13.68 5.69 -4.38
N GLU A 182 14.07 5.28 -3.17
CA GLU A 182 15.37 5.66 -2.58
C GLU A 182 16.53 5.06 -3.36
N GLN A 183 16.44 3.79 -3.76
CA GLN A 183 17.42 3.17 -4.64
C GLN A 183 17.50 3.89 -5.99
N LEU A 184 16.36 4.25 -6.58
CA LEU A 184 16.29 4.98 -7.84
C LEU A 184 16.97 6.35 -7.74
N LEU A 185 16.73 7.11 -6.67
CA LEU A 185 17.37 8.40 -6.43
C LEU A 185 18.87 8.26 -6.17
N GLN A 186 19.28 7.20 -5.45
CA GLN A 186 20.69 6.89 -5.23
C GLN A 186 21.41 6.60 -6.55
N GLU A 187 20.80 5.82 -7.46
CA GLU A 187 21.34 5.61 -8.80
C GLU A 187 21.40 6.92 -9.61
N ALA A 188 20.36 7.77 -9.52
CA ALA A 188 20.31 9.05 -10.23
C ALA A 188 21.42 10.03 -9.81
N SER A 189 21.85 9.98 -8.54
CA SER A 189 22.91 10.86 -7.99
C SER A 189 24.20 10.79 -8.83
N GLN A 190 24.51 9.65 -9.43
CA GLN A 190 25.71 9.44 -10.26
C GLN A 190 25.77 10.39 -11.46
N PHE A 191 24.60 10.87 -11.91
CA PHE A 191 24.46 11.78 -13.03
C PHE A 191 24.12 13.22 -12.61
N LEU A 192 23.39 13.39 -11.50
CA LEU A 192 22.70 14.65 -11.16
C LEU A 192 23.27 15.40 -9.95
N ASP A 193 24.15 14.79 -9.14
CA ASP A 193 24.82 15.45 -8.00
C ASP A 193 26.12 16.19 -8.38
N LYS A 194 26.45 16.24 -9.67
CA LYS A 194 27.65 16.89 -10.20
C LYS A 194 27.39 18.29 -10.75
#